data_AF-A0A2S2P1M8-F1
#
_entry.id   AF-A0A2S2P1M8-F1
#
_cell.length_a   1.000
_cell.length_b   1.000
_cell.length_c   1.000
_cell.angle_alpha   90.00
_cell.angle_beta   90.00
_cell.angle_gamma   90.00
#
_symmetry.space_group_name_H-M   'P 1'
#
loop_
_entity.id
_entity.type
_entity.pdbx_description
1 polymer ?
#
loop_
_entity_poly.entity_id
_entity_poly.type
_entity_poly.pdbx_seq_one_letter_code
_entity_poly.pdbx_strand_id
1 'polypeptide(L)'
;TELRQFLLYTGPVVLYLLVSKKIYYNFLYLNVSMTIFLSPNFNHLALDAKALMINFVKQFGKLYGKHFISNNVHSLIHLYDDYEKYGSLDQVSCFKFENYMSKLKKMVRKNEKPLQQVVKRYWEQCNLKPDHETKMYFNNDNIKPKFEKLHTEGPLIKDMASPQYKILILEKKILKIHSDSDSYASVYTNGETNIIKIVNICYNSHLKKEVILGRKFETVECFFQKPIKSSDIGVYKISNYS
;
A
#
# COMPACT_ATOMS: atom_id res chain seq x y z
N THR A 1 4.94 4.49 -6.61
CA THR A 1 6.10 4.84 -7.44
C THR A 1 7.33 4.17 -6.87
N GLU A 2 8.41 4.05 -7.64
CA GLU A 2 9.57 3.23 -7.24
C GLU A 2 10.17 3.68 -5.90
N LEU A 3 10.39 4.98 -5.70
CA LEU A 3 10.92 5.51 -4.44
C LEU A 3 9.97 5.31 -3.26
N ARG A 4 8.67 5.50 -3.46
CA ARG A 4 7.66 5.20 -2.41
C ARG A 4 7.65 3.71 -2.07
N GLN A 5 7.74 2.84 -3.08
CA GLN A 5 7.76 1.40 -2.88
C GLN A 5 9.03 0.95 -2.14
N PHE A 6 10.17 1.55 -2.48
CA PHE A 6 11.42 1.36 -1.76
C PHE A 6 11.30 1.82 -0.32
N LEU A 7 10.86 3.05 -0.11
CA LEU A 7 10.76 3.64 1.22
C LEU A 7 9.82 2.86 2.14
N LEU A 8 8.65 2.43 1.66
CA LEU A 8 7.60 1.86 2.52
C LEU A 8 7.65 0.34 2.64
N TYR A 9 8.05 -0.37 1.58
CA TYR A 9 7.86 -1.83 1.51
C TYR A 9 9.15 -2.61 1.31
N THR A 10 9.93 -2.30 0.28
CA THR A 10 11.06 -3.15 -0.12
C THR A 10 12.36 -2.79 0.60
N GLY A 11 12.56 -1.52 0.96
CA GLY A 11 13.76 -1.03 1.64
C GLY A 11 14.09 -1.75 2.94
N PRO A 12 13.12 -1.99 3.86
CA PRO A 12 13.38 -2.73 5.11
C PRO A 12 13.91 -4.15 4.89
N VAL A 13 13.56 -4.78 3.76
CA VAL A 13 14.00 -6.13 3.40
C VAL A 13 15.37 -6.07 2.73
N VAL A 14 15.49 -5.26 1.67
CA VAL A 14 16.69 -5.17 0.83
C VAL A 14 17.89 -4.67 1.61
N LEU A 15 17.70 -3.66 2.47
CA LEU A 15 18.83 -3.07 3.19
C LEU A 15 19.32 -3.92 4.38
N TYR A 16 18.53 -4.89 4.87
CA TYR A 16 18.83 -5.62 6.10
C TYR A 16 20.21 -6.30 6.10
N LEU A 17 20.64 -6.84 4.95
CA LEU A 17 21.93 -7.52 4.79
C LEU A 17 22.97 -6.70 4.01
N LEU A 18 22.58 -5.57 3.41
CA LEU A 18 23.46 -4.79 2.53
C LEU A 18 24.21 -3.67 3.26
N VAL A 19 23.67 -3.17 4.38
CA VAL A 19 24.24 -2.02 5.09
C VAL A 19 24.56 -2.36 6.54
N SER A 20 25.40 -1.53 7.18
CA SER A 20 25.69 -1.68 8.60
C SER A 20 24.43 -1.56 9.45
N LYS A 21 24.38 -2.24 10.60
CA LYS A 21 23.24 -2.18 11.52
C LYS A 21 22.84 -0.75 11.87
N LYS A 22 23.81 0.16 12.05
CA LYS A 22 23.55 1.58 12.37
C LYS A 22 22.80 2.30 11.24
N ILE A 23 23.23 2.10 9.99
CA ILE A 23 22.58 2.66 8.80
C ILE A 23 21.18 2.06 8.63
N TYR A 24 21.05 0.75 8.81
CA TYR A 24 19.77 0.06 8.74
C TYR A 24 18.75 0.59 9.75
N TYR A 25 19.13 0.72 11.02
CA TYR A 25 18.23 1.30 12.03
C TYR A 25 17.88 2.75 11.74
N ASN A 26 18.81 3.53 11.20
CA ASN A 26 18.51 4.88 10.77
C ASN A 26 17.46 4.88 9.66
N PHE A 27 17.61 4.01 8.66
CA PHE A 27 16.60 3.85 7.61
C PHE A 27 15.23 3.41 8.19
N LEU A 28 15.21 2.51 9.18
CA LEU A 28 13.96 2.11 9.83
C LEU A 28 13.24 3.28 10.53
N TYR A 29 13.95 4.24 11.12
CA TYR A 29 13.31 5.46 11.65
C TYR A 29 12.53 6.20 10.57
N LEU A 30 13.14 6.39 9.40
CA LEU A 30 12.47 7.03 8.26
C LEU A 30 11.30 6.20 7.75
N ASN A 31 11.50 4.89 7.52
CA ASN A 31 10.47 3.98 7.02
C ASN A 31 9.24 3.95 7.94
N VAL A 32 9.42 3.76 9.25
CA VAL A 32 8.33 3.68 10.22
C VAL A 32 7.59 5.01 10.32
N SER A 33 8.32 6.13 10.42
CA SER A 33 7.70 7.46 10.52
C SER A 33 6.85 7.77 9.29
N MET A 34 7.36 7.49 8.09
CA MET A 34 6.64 7.71 6.84
C MET A 34 5.45 6.76 6.68
N THR A 35 5.56 5.51 7.14
CA THR A 35 4.45 4.55 7.15
C THR A 35 3.29 5.07 7.99
N ILE A 36 3.58 5.62 9.17
CA ILE A 36 2.58 6.21 10.07
C ILE A 36 1.97 7.46 9.44
N PHE A 37 2.78 8.43 8.98
CA PHE A 37 2.27 9.67 8.40
C PHE A 37 1.42 9.47 7.14
N LEU A 38 1.66 8.39 6.39
CA LEU A 38 0.89 8.07 5.18
C LEU A 38 -0.35 7.20 5.45
N SER A 39 -0.44 6.57 6.63
CA SER A 39 -1.50 5.60 6.91
C SER A 39 -2.48 6.14 7.94
N PRO A 40 -3.77 6.34 7.58
CA PRO A 40 -4.76 6.87 8.52
C PRO A 40 -5.06 5.92 9.70
N ASN A 41 -4.66 4.65 9.60
CA ASN A 41 -4.91 3.64 10.63
C ASN A 41 -3.95 3.76 11.82
N PHE A 42 -2.84 4.51 11.68
CA PHE A 42 -1.78 4.57 12.68
C PHE A 42 -1.68 5.96 13.35
N ASN A 43 -2.75 6.76 13.30
CA ASN A 43 -2.75 8.13 13.83
C ASN A 43 -2.37 8.21 15.32
N HIS A 44 -2.69 7.19 16.11
CA HIS A 44 -2.33 7.11 17.53
C HIS A 44 -0.80 7.05 17.77
N LEU A 45 -0.01 6.68 16.77
CA LEU A 45 1.46 6.64 16.81
C LEU A 45 2.11 7.90 16.20
N ALA A 46 1.34 8.92 15.83
CA ALA A 46 1.86 10.08 15.10
C ALA A 46 2.92 10.86 15.89
N LEU A 47 2.75 10.99 17.21
CA LEU A 47 3.75 11.63 18.09
C LEU A 47 5.03 10.81 18.19
N ASP A 48 4.93 9.48 18.24
CA ASP A 48 6.09 8.60 18.20
C ASP A 48 6.82 8.74 16.87
N ALA A 49 6.08 8.75 15.75
CA ALA A 49 6.64 8.99 14.41
C ALA A 49 7.37 10.34 14.31
N LYS A 50 6.86 11.41 14.93
CA LYS A 50 7.56 12.70 15.02
C LYS A 50 8.92 12.54 15.72
N ALA A 51 8.95 11.88 16.87
CA ALA A 51 10.18 11.64 17.61
C ALA A 51 11.17 10.77 16.82
N LEU A 52 10.69 9.74 16.13
CA LEU A 52 11.50 8.88 15.25
C LEU A 52 12.09 9.67 14.08
N MET A 53 11.32 10.57 13.46
CA MET A 53 11.81 11.42 12.37
C MET A 53 12.89 12.41 12.82
N ILE A 54 12.72 13.02 14.01
CA ILE A 54 13.76 13.86 14.62
C ILE A 54 15.02 13.05 14.88
N ASN A 55 14.87 11.82 15.40
CA ASN A 55 16.00 10.92 15.63
C ASN A 55 16.69 10.50 14.32
N PHE A 56 15.94 10.25 13.25
CA PHE A 56 16.48 10.02 11.92
C PHE A 56 17.42 11.16 11.50
N VAL A 57 16.96 12.41 11.52
CA VAL A 57 17.78 13.57 11.08
C VAL A 57 18.99 13.78 11.99
N LYS A 58 18.84 13.63 13.31
CA LYS A 58 19.96 13.73 14.27
C LYS A 58 21.02 12.68 14.03
N GLN A 59 20.63 11.42 13.77
CA GLN A 59 21.56 10.33 13.51
C GLN A 59 22.13 10.39 12.08
N PHE A 60 21.36 10.89 11.12
CA PHE A 60 21.81 11.11 9.74
C PHE A 60 23.10 11.94 9.69
N GLY A 61 23.14 13.07 10.40
CA GLY A 61 24.34 13.91 10.45
C GLY A 61 25.58 13.22 11.04
N LYS A 62 25.38 12.26 11.95
CA LYS A 62 26.47 11.48 12.56
C LYS A 62 26.93 10.32 11.67
N LEU A 63 26.02 9.69 10.95
CA LEU A 63 26.28 8.49 10.16
C LEU A 63 26.79 8.82 8.75
N TYR A 64 26.20 9.81 8.09
CA TYR A 64 26.54 10.16 6.71
C TYR A 64 27.42 11.41 6.65
N GLY A 65 27.31 12.30 7.64
CA GLY A 65 28.06 13.55 7.72
C GLY A 65 27.14 14.76 7.72
N LYS A 66 27.47 15.77 8.54
CA LYS A 66 26.64 16.98 8.71
C LYS A 66 26.43 17.77 7.41
N HIS A 67 27.43 17.76 6.52
CA HIS A 67 27.37 18.43 5.21
C HIS A 67 26.37 17.81 4.24
N PHE A 68 25.92 16.56 4.47
CA PHE A 68 24.86 15.93 3.69
C PHE A 68 23.45 16.23 4.20
N ILE A 69 23.30 16.97 5.31
CA ILE A 69 21.99 17.47 5.75
C ILE A 69 21.60 18.63 4.85
N SER A 70 21.07 18.28 3.68
CA SER A 70 20.44 19.24 2.78
C SER A 70 19.13 19.75 3.36
N ASN A 71 18.57 20.80 2.75
CA ASN A 71 17.25 21.30 3.10
C ASN A 71 16.20 20.19 3.10
N ASN A 72 16.23 19.29 2.11
CA ASN A 72 15.29 18.17 2.01
C ASN A 72 15.34 17.23 3.23
N VAL A 73 16.54 16.95 3.76
CA VAL A 73 16.70 16.11 4.94
C VAL A 73 16.23 16.84 6.20
N HIS A 74 16.55 18.13 6.30
CA HIS A 74 16.10 18.96 7.41
C HIS A 74 14.57 19.08 7.45
N SER A 75 13.93 19.36 6.32
CA SER A 75 12.48 19.53 6.19
C SER A 75 11.67 18.30 6.65
N LEU A 76 12.27 17.10 6.70
CA LEU A 76 11.59 15.89 7.17
C LEU A 76 11.03 16.04 8.60
N ILE A 77 11.70 16.80 9.47
CA ILE A 77 11.23 17.00 10.85
C ILE A 77 9.90 17.78 10.92
N HIS A 78 9.58 18.55 9.88
CA HIS A 78 8.37 19.37 9.76
C HIS A 78 7.21 18.62 9.11
N LEU A 79 7.43 17.41 8.59
CA LEU A 79 6.35 16.60 7.99
C LEU A 79 5.23 16.27 8.98
N TYR A 80 5.54 16.21 10.28
CA TYR A 80 4.52 16.06 11.30
C TYR A 80 3.57 17.27 11.34
N ASP A 81 4.09 18.49 11.16
CA ASP A 81 3.29 19.71 11.23
C ASP A 81 2.30 19.76 10.05
N ASP A 82 2.73 19.31 8.86
CA ASP A 82 1.86 19.12 7.70
C ASP A 82 0.82 18.00 7.94
N TYR A 83 1.24 16.89 8.54
CA TYR A 83 0.35 15.79 8.88
C TYR A 83 -0.73 16.21 9.91
N GLU A 84 -0.35 16.97 10.93
CA GLU A 84 -1.27 17.49 11.95
C GLU A 84 -2.29 18.46 11.34
N LYS A 85 -1.85 19.28 10.38
CA LYS A 85 -2.69 20.27 9.72
C LYS A 85 -3.62 19.69 8.66
N TYR A 86 -3.14 18.72 7.88
CA TYR A 86 -3.84 18.22 6.68
C TYR A 86 -4.28 16.76 6.76
N GLY A 87 -3.91 16.03 7.82
CA GLY A 87 -4.15 14.60 7.96
C GLY A 87 -3.10 13.75 7.25
N SER A 88 -3.50 12.56 6.79
CA SER A 88 -2.57 11.64 6.12
C SER A 88 -1.84 12.32 4.97
N LEU A 89 -0.50 12.22 4.96
CA LEU A 89 0.31 12.80 3.91
C LEU A 89 0.01 12.21 2.53
N ASP A 90 -0.67 11.06 2.44
CA ASP A 90 -1.09 10.48 1.16
C ASP A 90 -2.10 11.37 0.42
N GLN A 91 -2.84 12.19 1.17
CA GLN A 91 -3.85 13.11 0.63
C GLN A 91 -3.23 14.39 0.08
N VAL A 92 -2.11 14.85 0.66
CA VAL A 92 -1.42 16.09 0.25
C VAL A 92 -0.16 15.84 -0.59
N SER A 93 0.31 14.59 -0.67
CA SER A 93 1.49 14.23 -1.46
C SER A 93 1.22 14.24 -2.97
N CYS A 94 2.30 14.42 -3.73
CA CYS A 94 2.27 14.34 -5.19
C CYS A 94 2.33 12.90 -5.74
N PHE A 95 2.23 11.86 -4.91
CA PHE A 95 2.42 10.46 -5.33
C PHE A 95 1.45 10.04 -6.46
N LYS A 96 0.22 10.53 -6.44
CA LYS A 96 -0.80 10.23 -7.45
C LYS A 96 -0.44 10.79 -8.84
N PHE A 97 0.37 11.85 -8.88
CA PHE A 97 0.74 12.56 -10.11
C PHE A 97 2.04 12.06 -10.73
N GLU A 98 2.89 11.34 -9.99
CA GLU A 98 4.16 10.83 -10.51
C GLU A 98 3.96 9.93 -11.74
N ASN A 99 2.99 9.01 -11.70
CA ASN A 99 2.65 8.18 -12.85
C ASN A 99 1.96 8.98 -13.97
N TYR A 100 1.22 10.03 -13.62
CA TYR A 100 0.49 10.85 -14.58
C TYR A 100 1.43 11.69 -15.45
N MET A 101 2.60 12.05 -14.95
CA MET A 101 3.64 12.75 -15.72
C MET A 101 4.03 11.97 -16.99
N SER A 102 4.11 10.64 -16.94
CA SER A 102 4.36 9.81 -18.13
C SER A 102 3.25 9.94 -19.17
N LYS A 103 1.98 10.03 -18.74
CA LYS A 103 0.84 10.25 -19.63
C LYS A 103 0.92 11.62 -20.30
N LEU A 104 1.22 12.67 -19.52
CA LEU A 104 1.39 14.04 -20.05
C LEU A 104 2.53 14.10 -21.08
N LYS A 105 3.67 13.48 -20.79
CA LYS A 105 4.81 13.43 -21.74
C LYS A 105 4.43 12.77 -23.06
N LYS A 106 3.62 11.69 -23.04
CA LYS A 106 3.13 11.02 -24.26
C LYS A 106 2.18 11.89 -25.11
N MET A 107 1.54 12.89 -24.50
CA MET A 107 0.69 13.85 -25.22
C MET A 107 1.51 14.92 -25.95
N VAL A 108 2.76 15.14 -25.55
CA VAL A 108 3.68 16.09 -26.18
C VAL A 108 4.51 15.37 -27.23
N ARG A 109 4.31 15.68 -28.51
CA ARG A 109 5.05 15.07 -29.64
C ARG A 109 6.27 15.88 -30.05
N LYS A 110 6.22 17.20 -29.88
CA LYS A 110 7.29 18.15 -30.22
C LYS A 110 7.42 19.21 -29.12
N ASN A 111 8.58 19.87 -29.03
CA ASN A 111 8.84 20.89 -28.01
C ASN A 111 8.06 22.20 -28.22
N GLU A 112 7.45 22.41 -29.39
CA GLU A 112 6.66 23.61 -29.68
C GLU A 112 5.28 23.52 -29.03
N LYS A 113 4.86 24.56 -28.28
CA LYS A 113 3.48 24.67 -27.74
C LYS A 113 3.02 23.41 -26.97
N PRO A 114 3.79 22.94 -25.98
CA PRO A 114 3.51 21.67 -25.28
C PRO A 114 2.16 21.71 -24.54
N LEU A 115 1.80 22.84 -23.94
CA LEU A 115 0.52 23.00 -23.26
C LEU A 115 -0.65 22.87 -24.24
N GLN A 116 -0.59 23.54 -25.39
CA GLN A 116 -1.65 23.46 -26.41
C GLN A 116 -1.78 22.03 -26.96
N GLN A 117 -0.67 21.31 -27.13
CA GLN A 117 -0.70 19.90 -27.54
C GLN A 117 -1.44 19.04 -26.50
N VAL A 118 -1.11 19.18 -25.22
CA VAL A 118 -1.76 18.46 -24.12
C VAL A 118 -3.26 18.76 -24.07
N VAL A 119 -3.64 20.05 -24.13
CA VAL A 119 -5.05 20.47 -24.07
C VAL A 119 -5.85 19.90 -25.24
N LYS A 120 -5.33 19.99 -26.48
CA LYS A 120 -6.00 19.45 -27.67
C LYS A 120 -6.15 17.94 -27.59
N ARG A 121 -5.09 17.22 -27.19
CA ARG A 121 -5.09 15.76 -27.00
C ARG A 121 -6.08 15.31 -25.92
N TYR A 122 -6.15 16.03 -24.81
CA TYR A 122 -7.10 15.75 -23.74
C TYR A 122 -8.54 15.93 -24.24
N TRP A 123 -8.81 17.01 -24.98
CA TRP A 123 -10.12 17.28 -25.57
C TRP A 123 -10.53 16.20 -26.59
N GLU A 124 -9.62 15.77 -27.47
CA GLU A 124 -9.81 14.63 -28.37
C GLU A 124 -10.23 13.36 -27.60
N GLN A 125 -9.53 13.05 -26.49
CA GLN A 125 -9.82 11.87 -25.67
C GLN A 125 -11.19 11.93 -24.98
N CYS A 126 -11.61 13.09 -24.48
CA CYS A 126 -12.94 13.25 -23.89
C CYS A 126 -14.06 13.04 -24.91
N ASN A 127 -13.85 13.47 -26.16
CA ASN A 127 -14.87 13.38 -27.21
C ASN A 127 -14.94 12.00 -27.90
N LEU A 128 -13.90 11.18 -27.78
CA LEU A 128 -13.82 9.85 -28.41
C LEU A 128 -14.22 8.69 -27.49
N LYS A 129 -14.52 8.95 -26.21
CA LYS A 129 -14.97 7.90 -25.29
C LYS A 129 -16.45 7.60 -25.56
N PRO A 130 -16.80 6.41 -26.10
CA PRO A 130 -18.19 5.96 -26.04
C PRO A 130 -18.61 5.89 -24.57
N ASP A 131 -19.90 6.11 -24.29
CA ASP A 131 -20.56 6.19 -22.96
C ASP A 131 -20.36 4.98 -22.01
N HIS A 132 -19.43 4.06 -22.30
CA HIS A 132 -19.12 2.85 -21.54
C HIS A 132 -17.87 2.94 -20.65
N GLU A 133 -17.42 4.13 -20.25
CA GLU A 133 -16.51 4.22 -19.11
C GLU A 133 -17.32 4.32 -17.82
N THR A 134 -17.42 3.17 -17.15
CA THR A 134 -17.79 3.01 -15.74
C THR A 134 -17.25 4.18 -14.92
N LYS A 135 -18.11 5.16 -14.64
CA LYS A 135 -17.79 6.25 -13.73
C LYS A 135 -17.41 5.61 -12.40
N MET A 136 -16.14 5.67 -12.02
CA MET A 136 -15.71 5.42 -10.65
C MET A 136 -16.25 6.59 -9.81
N TYR A 137 -17.53 6.49 -9.44
CA TYR A 137 -18.12 7.30 -8.40
C TYR A 137 -17.47 6.87 -7.08
N PHE A 138 -16.44 7.61 -6.66
CA PHE A 138 -16.10 7.72 -5.24
C PHE A 138 -17.16 8.62 -4.62
N ASN A 139 -18.30 8.03 -4.27
CA ASN A 139 -19.31 8.51 -3.31
C ASN A 139 -20.54 7.62 -3.49
N ASN A 140 -20.60 6.53 -2.73
CA ASN A 140 -21.85 5.84 -2.37
C ASN A 140 -21.56 4.93 -1.17
N ASP A 141 -22.15 5.27 -0.03
CA ASP A 141 -21.97 4.62 1.28
C ASP A 141 -22.57 3.20 1.40
N ASN A 142 -22.65 2.43 0.32
CA ASN A 142 -23.12 1.04 0.34
C ASN A 142 -22.67 0.24 -0.91
N ILE A 143 -21.36 0.22 -1.20
CA ILE A 143 -20.83 -0.63 -2.28
C ILE A 143 -20.78 -2.08 -1.77
N LYS A 144 -21.73 -2.91 -2.23
CA LYS A 144 -21.69 -4.37 -2.02
C LYS A 144 -20.43 -4.98 -2.63
N PRO A 145 -19.86 -6.04 -2.03
CA PRO A 145 -18.72 -6.75 -2.62
C PRO A 145 -19.09 -7.22 -4.04
N LYS A 146 -18.20 -6.95 -5.00
CA LYS A 146 -18.36 -7.38 -6.39
C LYS A 146 -17.42 -8.54 -6.67
N PHE A 147 -17.97 -9.61 -7.24
CA PHE A 147 -17.23 -10.81 -7.61
C PHE A 147 -17.09 -10.87 -9.13
N GLU A 148 -15.86 -11.11 -9.61
CA GLU A 148 -15.56 -11.13 -11.04
C GLU A 148 -14.74 -12.36 -11.44
N LYS A 149 -14.79 -12.68 -12.73
CA LYS A 149 -14.06 -13.79 -13.39
C LYS A 149 -14.40 -15.15 -12.78
N LEU A 150 -15.54 -15.69 -13.20
CA LEU A 150 -15.97 -17.05 -12.86
C LEU A 150 -14.89 -18.08 -13.24
N HIS A 151 -14.74 -19.10 -12.42
CA HIS A 151 -13.90 -20.26 -12.72
C HIS A 151 -14.39 -21.52 -11.98
N THR A 152 -13.76 -22.65 -12.28
CA THR A 152 -14.02 -23.96 -11.68
C THR A 152 -12.75 -24.64 -11.16
N GLU A 153 -11.59 -24.01 -11.34
CA GLU A 153 -10.26 -24.57 -11.06
C GLU A 153 -9.84 -24.50 -9.58
N GLY A 154 -10.65 -23.87 -8.73
CA GLY A 154 -10.29 -23.65 -7.32
C GLY A 154 -10.68 -24.83 -6.44
N PRO A 155 -9.95 -25.06 -5.33
CA PRO A 155 -10.32 -26.10 -4.37
C PRO A 155 -11.67 -25.78 -3.73
N LEU A 156 -12.52 -26.80 -3.64
CA LEU A 156 -13.78 -26.77 -2.89
C LEU A 156 -13.65 -27.77 -1.74
N ILE A 157 -13.84 -27.27 -0.52
CA ILE A 157 -13.94 -28.10 0.68
C ILE A 157 -15.42 -28.36 1.00
N LYS A 158 -15.69 -29.15 2.05
CA LYS A 158 -17.05 -29.47 2.49
C LYS A 158 -17.91 -28.20 2.60
N ASP A 159 -19.13 -28.28 2.09
CA ASP A 159 -20.13 -27.20 2.04
C ASP A 159 -19.78 -25.99 1.14
N MET A 160 -18.70 -26.07 0.36
CA MET A 160 -18.36 -25.09 -0.67
C MET A 160 -18.83 -25.57 -2.04
N ALA A 161 -19.39 -24.65 -2.82
CA ALA A 161 -19.96 -24.90 -4.12
C ALA A 161 -19.63 -23.76 -5.10
N SER A 162 -19.96 -24.01 -6.36
CA SER A 162 -20.04 -22.95 -7.36
C SER A 162 -21.18 -21.97 -7.02
N PRO A 163 -21.08 -20.70 -7.46
CA PRO A 163 -20.02 -20.12 -8.28
C PRO A 163 -18.69 -19.88 -7.55
N GLN A 164 -17.58 -19.96 -8.28
CA GLN A 164 -16.24 -19.55 -7.81
C GLN A 164 -15.70 -18.37 -8.62
N TYR A 165 -14.88 -17.52 -8.02
CA TYR A 165 -14.44 -16.25 -8.59
C TYR A 165 -12.94 -16.02 -8.40
N LYS A 166 -12.28 -15.51 -9.45
CA LYS A 166 -10.84 -15.17 -9.38
C LYS A 166 -10.58 -13.82 -8.73
N ILE A 167 -11.59 -12.95 -8.64
CA ILE A 167 -11.45 -11.57 -8.17
C ILE A 167 -12.61 -11.18 -7.25
N LEU A 168 -12.26 -10.57 -6.12
CA LEU A 168 -13.17 -9.88 -5.22
C LEU A 168 -12.79 -8.40 -5.13
N ILE A 169 -13.72 -7.54 -5.48
CA ILE A 169 -13.60 -6.08 -5.39
C ILE A 169 -14.41 -5.62 -4.18
N LEU A 170 -13.69 -5.05 -3.22
CA LEU A 170 -14.22 -4.31 -2.08
C LEU A 170 -14.04 -2.81 -2.34
N GLU A 171 -14.69 -1.97 -1.54
CA GLU A 171 -14.74 -0.51 -1.71
C GLU A 171 -13.38 0.13 -2.04
N LYS A 172 -12.32 -0.26 -1.31
CA LYS A 172 -10.95 0.28 -1.47
C LYS A 172 -9.88 -0.79 -1.68
N LYS A 173 -10.28 -2.06 -1.86
CA LYS A 173 -9.36 -3.20 -1.93
C LYS A 173 -9.78 -4.16 -3.03
N ILE A 174 -8.80 -4.72 -3.73
CA ILE A 174 -9.04 -5.76 -4.73
C ILE A 174 -8.21 -6.97 -4.33
N LEU A 175 -8.87 -8.12 -4.18
CA LEU A 175 -8.24 -9.40 -3.90
C LEU A 175 -8.28 -10.23 -5.17
N LYS A 176 -7.14 -10.80 -5.54
CA LYS A 176 -7.02 -11.63 -6.75
C LYS A 176 -6.30 -12.92 -6.41
N ILE A 177 -6.95 -14.05 -6.63
CA ILE A 177 -6.38 -15.37 -6.28
C ILE A 177 -5.20 -15.75 -7.17
N HIS A 178 -5.11 -15.17 -8.38
CA HIS A 178 -4.09 -15.46 -9.38
C HIS A 178 -2.90 -14.48 -9.36
N SER A 179 -2.95 -13.47 -8.48
CA SER A 179 -1.86 -12.51 -8.31
C SER A 179 -1.24 -12.71 -6.95
N ASP A 180 0.02 -13.15 -6.89
CA ASP A 180 0.66 -13.41 -5.60
C ASP A 180 0.61 -12.18 -4.68
N SER A 181 0.86 -10.97 -5.19
CA SER A 181 0.81 -9.74 -4.38
C SER A 181 -0.55 -9.42 -3.77
N ASP A 182 -1.64 -9.84 -4.43
CA ASP A 182 -3.02 -9.48 -4.08
C ASP A 182 -3.80 -10.68 -3.48
N SER A 183 -3.09 -11.78 -3.20
CA SER A 183 -3.66 -13.05 -2.72
C SER A 183 -3.50 -13.23 -1.21
N TYR A 184 -3.11 -12.18 -0.46
CA TYR A 184 -2.93 -12.25 0.98
C TYR A 184 -3.89 -11.32 1.72
N ALA A 185 -4.35 -11.75 2.88
CA ALA A 185 -5.17 -10.93 3.77
C ALA A 185 -4.82 -11.20 5.23
N SER A 186 -4.92 -10.16 6.05
CA SER A 186 -4.96 -10.30 7.50
C SER A 186 -6.41 -10.44 7.96
N VAL A 187 -6.64 -11.36 8.89
CA VAL A 187 -7.95 -11.63 9.49
C VAL A 187 -7.77 -11.62 11.00
N TYR A 188 -8.58 -10.83 11.69
CA TYR A 188 -8.58 -10.79 13.15
C TYR A 188 -9.64 -11.78 13.68
N THR A 189 -9.20 -12.81 14.39
CA THR A 189 -10.06 -13.86 14.95
C THR A 189 -9.55 -14.23 16.33
N ASN A 190 -10.47 -14.41 17.29
CA ASN A 190 -10.14 -14.85 18.65
C ASN A 190 -9.09 -13.99 19.36
N GLY A 191 -9.06 -12.68 19.08
CA GLY A 191 -8.10 -11.76 19.70
C GLY A 191 -6.74 -11.67 18.99
N GLU A 192 -6.50 -12.47 17.94
CA GLU A 192 -5.21 -12.56 17.27
C GLU A 192 -5.29 -12.23 15.76
N THR A 193 -4.25 -11.58 15.25
CA THR A 193 -4.09 -11.33 13.81
C THR A 193 -3.52 -12.56 13.13
N ASN A 194 -4.31 -13.16 12.25
CA ASN A 194 -3.92 -14.29 11.42
C ASN A 194 -3.69 -13.81 9.99
N ILE A 195 -2.64 -14.32 9.34
CA ILE A 195 -2.40 -14.05 7.91
C ILE A 195 -2.82 -15.28 7.12
N ILE A 196 -3.55 -15.07 6.03
CA ILE A 196 -4.01 -16.13 5.13
C ILE A 196 -3.56 -15.85 3.69
N LYS A 197 -3.20 -16.91 2.95
CA LYS A 197 -3.17 -16.89 1.49
C LYS A 197 -4.53 -17.30 0.97
N ILE A 198 -5.18 -16.42 0.23
CA ILE A 198 -6.45 -16.67 -0.44
C ILE A 198 -6.20 -17.64 -1.59
N VAL A 199 -6.88 -18.78 -1.54
CA VAL A 199 -6.77 -19.84 -2.56
C VAL A 199 -8.01 -19.88 -3.43
N ASN A 200 -9.17 -19.53 -2.88
CA ASN A 200 -10.42 -19.52 -3.63
C ASN A 200 -11.42 -18.50 -3.07
N ILE A 201 -12.39 -18.09 -3.90
CA ILE A 201 -13.53 -17.28 -3.50
C ILE A 201 -14.76 -17.99 -4.07
N CYS A 202 -15.61 -18.54 -3.23
CA CYS A 202 -16.65 -19.48 -3.64
C CYS A 202 -17.93 -19.34 -2.81
N TYR A 203 -19.01 -19.96 -3.24
CA TYR A 203 -20.27 -19.96 -2.51
C TYR A 203 -20.27 -21.02 -1.43
N ASN A 204 -20.72 -20.69 -0.22
CA ASN A 204 -20.95 -21.66 0.84
C ASN A 204 -22.45 -22.02 0.91
N SER A 205 -22.78 -23.28 0.67
CA SER A 205 -24.17 -23.77 0.62
C SER A 205 -24.88 -23.71 1.97
N HIS A 206 -24.15 -23.86 3.08
CA HIS A 206 -24.72 -23.81 4.43
C HIS A 206 -25.00 -22.37 4.88
N LEU A 207 -24.04 -21.47 4.69
CA LEU A 207 -24.16 -20.05 5.06
C LEU A 207 -24.95 -19.23 4.03
N LYS A 208 -25.25 -19.83 2.87
CA LYS A 208 -25.95 -19.22 1.72
C LYS A 208 -25.33 -17.90 1.24
N LYS A 209 -23.99 -17.81 1.25
CA LYS A 209 -23.24 -16.60 0.88
C LYS A 209 -21.87 -16.92 0.30
N GLU A 210 -21.29 -15.97 -0.42
CA GLU A 210 -19.91 -16.04 -0.88
C GLU A 210 -18.94 -15.93 0.30
N VAL A 211 -17.90 -16.76 0.26
CA VAL A 211 -16.85 -16.85 1.26
C VAL A 211 -15.48 -16.88 0.62
N ILE A 212 -14.48 -16.45 1.38
CA ILE A 212 -13.07 -16.55 1.02
C ILE A 212 -12.52 -17.82 1.64
N LEU A 213 -11.93 -18.68 0.81
CA LEU A 213 -11.17 -19.84 1.24
C LEU A 213 -9.69 -19.49 1.20
N GLY A 214 -9.03 -19.58 2.35
CA GLY A 214 -7.60 -19.30 2.47
C GLY A 214 -6.86 -20.36 3.29
N ARG A 215 -5.57 -20.50 3.01
CA ARG A 215 -4.62 -21.27 3.83
C ARG A 215 -4.01 -20.34 4.86
N LYS A 216 -4.08 -20.71 6.14
CA LYS A 216 -3.49 -19.96 7.22
C LYS A 216 -1.98 -20.19 7.27
N PHE A 217 -1.23 -19.16 7.67
CA PHE A 217 0.19 -19.32 8.00
C PHE A 217 0.34 -19.75 9.45
N GLU A 218 1.21 -20.73 9.70
CA GLU A 218 1.46 -21.24 11.05
C GLU A 218 2.26 -20.24 11.89
N THR A 219 3.26 -19.62 11.28
CA THR A 219 4.15 -18.68 11.96
C THR A 219 3.90 -17.26 11.46
N VAL A 220 3.59 -16.37 12.39
CA VAL A 220 3.37 -14.94 12.16
C VAL A 220 4.16 -14.19 13.22
N GLU A 221 5.26 -13.57 12.80
CA GLU A 221 6.20 -12.89 13.69
C GLU A 221 6.36 -11.42 13.33
N CYS A 222 6.89 -10.63 14.26
CA CYS A 222 7.35 -9.28 13.95
C CYS A 222 8.59 -9.35 13.03
N PHE A 223 8.54 -8.64 11.91
CA PHE A 223 9.67 -8.49 10.99
C PHE A 223 10.84 -7.72 11.65
N PHE A 224 10.56 -6.71 12.47
CA PHE A 224 11.54 -6.06 13.35
C PHE A 224 10.89 -5.63 14.67
N GLN A 225 11.71 -5.53 15.72
CA GLN A 225 11.29 -5.13 17.08
C GLN A 225 11.57 -3.64 17.39
N LYS A 226 12.47 -3.01 16.63
CA LYS A 226 12.86 -1.61 16.79
C LYS A 226 12.76 -0.91 15.44
N PRO A 227 12.39 0.38 15.38
CA PRO A 227 12.16 1.29 16.51
C PRO A 227 10.83 1.08 17.24
N ILE A 228 9.83 0.54 16.55
CA ILE A 228 8.55 0.06 17.08
C ILE A 228 8.37 -1.38 16.58
N LYS A 229 7.53 -2.19 17.23
CA LYS A 229 7.24 -3.53 16.72
C LYS A 229 6.57 -3.40 15.36
N SER A 230 7.06 -4.14 14.37
CA SER A 230 6.53 -4.07 13.02
C SER A 230 5.05 -4.50 12.95
N SER A 231 4.59 -5.35 13.89
CA SER A 231 3.18 -5.73 14.04
C SER A 231 2.25 -4.53 14.27
N ASP A 232 2.73 -3.51 14.99
CA ASP A 232 1.94 -2.34 15.39
C ASP A 232 1.65 -1.43 14.17
N ILE A 233 2.47 -1.56 13.13
CA ILE A 233 2.29 -0.92 11.82
C ILE A 233 1.85 -1.90 10.73
N GLY A 234 1.36 -3.09 11.11
CA GLY A 234 0.79 -4.08 10.20
C GLY A 234 1.79 -4.83 9.32
N VAL A 235 3.07 -4.89 9.71
CA VAL A 235 4.14 -5.58 8.98
C VAL A 235 4.56 -6.85 9.71
N TYR A 236 4.45 -7.98 9.02
CA TYR A 236 4.68 -9.31 9.58
C TYR A 236 5.67 -10.11 8.73
N LYS A 237 6.45 -10.97 9.40
CA LYS A 237 7.21 -12.04 8.78
C LYS A 237 6.41 -13.33 8.93
N ILE A 238 6.19 -14.03 7.82
CA ILE A 238 5.35 -15.24 7.78
C ILE A 238 6.15 -16.41 7.19
N SER A 239 5.90 -17.61 7.72
CA SER A 239 6.46 -18.87 7.18
C SER A 239 5.50 -20.03 7.42
N ASN A 240 5.59 -21.04 6.54
CA ASN A 240 4.85 -22.30 6.55
C ASN A 240 3.31 -22.15 6.40
N TYR A 241 2.72 -22.97 5.51
CA TYR A 241 1.27 -23.08 5.42
C TYR A 241 0.78 -24.19 6.34
N SER A 242 -0.35 -23.95 7.01
CA SER A 242 -1.15 -24.98 7.68
C SER A 242 -2.00 -25.74 6.68
#